data_AF-A0ABD3MS71-F1
#
_entry.id   AF-A0ABD3MS71-F1
#
_cell.length_a   1.000
_cell.length_b   1.000
_cell.length_c   1.000
_cell.angle_alpha   90.00
_cell.angle_beta   90.00
_cell.angle_gamma   90.00
#
_symmetry.space_group_name_H-M   'P 1'
#
loop_
_entity.id
_entity.type
_entity.pdbx_description
1 polymer ?
#
loop_
_entity_poly.entity_id
_entity_poly.type
_entity_poly.pdbx_seq_one_letter_code
_entity_poly.pdbx_strand_id
1 'polypeptide(L)'
;MVGDHLDAPTFTSTSATSVANGTKRRRATFHQWQGRNNVTPTPQIIGPLRSDGSSTLFGFEEPIKLTQSTYSFLFTEPALSLPFVFAVAILLISYTCLLLALVDNIFIGYTPENPLSVPVGVTAVVKTAQYLALLVGSIMEEEIPEALYMLRMISRTTLVKVDSTVQYRKFVICSLLRIVLGYLFIVNMFVVVIQATRVIDIFFNVLALQFLQQVDDIAFRLAKMDVFGKRVKKASTRKCFRSEFEKLPYARRKKMTVFVKAVYIINFCLLMVGLTMVTRKQLDGAYQCTSITIILPDDVWEGAVYLNSAKGEEILPQNLIYSYFNGVYVKNGTYAGRPQYTEQNKFDDGPYRSTTGATIQYCPEEEAWIFTHERLRKEFGRQNAACPWLLRSPPTTSYDLLEVLGDWSVWTGVIKNGVTIHSNCNECDSESDCNFHGTCTDGACHCKTKEDGEDSLFTGTHCQHPLPCSKLRGNSGDTWNLLMLDNHTFWKTYGRGVYRYDSGGNFTVSSSDLPVLLYSGSRWLAAFLDNSGNYSRDHWINFSRELHPFWDELYKEDSHAVSNPTTRSDPIGVDFFQIGRVGEKYGPLGELIPLQDPPGSGYFECIVPSLTFMNRSGRS
;
A
#
# COMPACT_ATOMS: atom_id res chain seq x y z
N MET A 1 -13.62 50.83 15.39
CA MET A 1 -12.32 50.63 14.75
C MET A 1 -12.60 50.02 13.39
N VAL A 2 -12.11 50.69 12.35
CA VAL A 2 -12.31 50.38 10.92
C VAL A 2 -11.29 49.32 10.47
N GLY A 3 -11.69 48.46 9.54
CA GLY A 3 -10.82 47.47 8.86
C GLY A 3 -11.67 46.28 8.40
N ASP A 4 -12.44 46.41 7.32
CA ASP A 4 -12.07 46.32 5.89
C ASP A 4 -12.11 44.88 5.36
N HIS A 5 -13.11 44.68 4.50
CA HIS A 5 -13.40 43.55 3.64
C HIS A 5 -12.30 43.34 2.58
N LEU A 6 -11.95 42.07 2.32
CA LEU A 6 -11.28 41.66 1.09
C LEU A 6 -11.99 40.42 0.53
N ASP A 7 -12.78 40.66 -0.52
CA ASP A 7 -13.41 39.64 -1.36
C ASP A 7 -12.39 39.05 -2.36
N ALA A 8 -12.48 37.74 -2.56
CA ALA A 8 -11.74 37.00 -3.57
C ALA A 8 -12.53 36.96 -4.91
N PRO A 9 -11.87 37.10 -6.08
CA PRO A 9 -12.58 37.05 -7.34
C PRO A 9 -12.70 35.63 -7.93
N THR A 10 -13.92 35.35 -8.35
CA THR A 10 -14.42 34.26 -9.18
C THR A 10 -13.80 34.30 -10.59
N PHE A 11 -13.30 33.17 -11.09
CA PHE A 11 -12.92 33.02 -12.50
C PHE A 11 -14.05 32.34 -13.28
N THR A 12 -14.74 33.12 -14.11
CA THR A 12 -15.67 32.66 -15.14
C THR A 12 -14.93 32.41 -16.46
N SER A 13 -15.05 31.20 -17.01
CA SER A 13 -14.58 30.87 -18.35
C SER A 13 -15.63 31.27 -19.40
N THR A 14 -15.30 32.26 -20.24
CA THR A 14 -16.05 32.55 -21.46
C THR A 14 -15.21 32.26 -22.69
N SER A 15 -15.74 31.37 -23.52
CA SER A 15 -15.41 31.13 -24.92
C SER A 15 -15.67 32.37 -25.78
N ALA A 16 -14.70 32.74 -26.63
CA ALA A 16 -14.97 33.51 -27.84
C ALA A 16 -13.93 33.23 -28.93
N THR A 17 -14.46 32.83 -30.07
CA THR A 17 -13.87 32.76 -31.40
C THR A 17 -13.43 34.13 -31.92
N SER A 18 -12.28 34.22 -32.60
CA SER A 18 -12.05 35.29 -33.57
C SER A 18 -11.15 34.84 -34.72
N VAL A 19 -11.60 35.21 -35.92
CA VAL A 19 -11.07 34.94 -37.25
C VAL A 19 -10.10 36.05 -37.69
N ALA A 20 -9.15 35.68 -38.58
CA ALA A 20 -8.51 36.47 -39.65
C ALA A 20 -6.99 36.81 -39.55
N ASN A 21 -6.29 36.28 -40.57
CA ASN A 21 -5.26 36.90 -41.41
C ASN A 21 -3.86 37.25 -40.87
N GLY A 22 -2.91 36.37 -41.19
CA GLY A 22 -1.92 36.60 -42.24
C GLY A 22 -0.80 37.63 -41.99
N THR A 23 0.44 37.15 -41.84
CA THR A 23 1.59 37.53 -42.70
C THR A 23 2.90 36.80 -42.33
N LYS A 24 3.61 36.36 -43.37
CA LYS A 24 5.07 36.18 -43.54
C LYS A 24 5.89 35.60 -42.38
N ARG A 25 6.35 34.34 -42.55
CA ARG A 25 7.56 33.83 -41.86
C ARG A 25 8.57 33.25 -42.86
N ARG A 26 9.79 33.77 -42.76
CA ARG A 26 10.98 33.46 -43.58
C ARG A 26 11.43 32.01 -43.39
N ARG A 27 11.72 31.31 -44.49
CA ARG A 27 12.51 30.07 -44.54
C ARG A 27 13.99 30.44 -44.45
N ALA A 28 14.70 29.84 -43.50
CA ALA A 28 16.15 29.75 -43.51
C ALA A 28 16.53 28.36 -44.04
N THR A 29 17.18 28.33 -45.19
CA THR A 29 17.74 27.15 -45.85
C THR A 29 19.10 26.80 -45.27
N PHE A 30 19.29 25.55 -44.88
CA PHE A 30 20.56 24.99 -44.43
C PHE A 30 21.39 24.60 -45.67
N HIS A 31 22.61 25.15 -45.78
CA HIS A 31 23.55 24.88 -46.87
C HIS A 31 24.26 23.53 -46.67
N GLN A 32 24.20 22.71 -47.72
CA GLN A 32 24.96 21.47 -47.88
C GLN A 32 26.35 21.80 -48.41
N TRP A 33 27.39 21.41 -47.68
CA TRP A 33 28.79 21.62 -48.05
C TRP A 33 29.35 20.35 -48.71
N GLN A 34 29.69 20.44 -50.00
CA GLN A 34 30.41 19.40 -50.75
C GLN A 34 31.91 19.67 -50.66
N GLY A 35 32.67 18.68 -50.20
CA GLY A 35 34.13 18.64 -50.32
C GLY A 35 34.57 17.36 -51.02
N ARG A 36 35.00 17.47 -52.28
CA ARG A 36 35.81 16.45 -52.99
C ARG A 36 37.17 16.34 -52.31
N ASN A 37 37.75 15.14 -52.26
CA ASN A 37 39.16 14.93 -52.58
C ASN A 37 39.48 13.49 -52.99
N ASN A 38 40.36 13.41 -53.97
CA ASN A 38 40.81 12.25 -54.73
C ASN A 38 41.64 11.26 -53.90
N VAL A 39 41.44 9.97 -54.14
CA VAL A 39 42.48 8.94 -53.90
C VAL A 39 42.51 7.99 -55.11
N THR A 40 43.70 7.89 -55.67
CA THR A 40 44.15 7.09 -56.81
C THR A 40 44.01 5.57 -56.56
N PRO A 41 43.69 4.74 -57.57
CA PRO A 41 43.67 3.29 -57.43
C PRO A 41 45.04 2.67 -57.75
N THR A 42 45.62 1.94 -56.79
CA THR A 42 46.75 1.02 -57.01
C THR A 42 46.26 -0.32 -57.59
N PRO A 43 46.99 -0.94 -58.54
CA PRO A 43 46.57 -2.18 -59.19
C PRO A 43 46.79 -3.40 -58.29
N GLN A 44 45.78 -4.25 -58.17
CA GLN A 44 45.90 -5.57 -57.54
C GLN A 44 46.45 -6.59 -58.55
N ILE A 45 47.57 -7.21 -58.20
CA ILE A 45 48.11 -8.40 -58.86
C ILE A 45 47.34 -9.61 -58.33
N ILE A 46 46.60 -10.28 -59.21
CA ILE A 46 45.93 -11.56 -58.94
C ILE A 46 46.96 -12.68 -59.15
N GLY A 47 47.37 -13.33 -58.06
CA GLY A 47 48.06 -14.63 -58.08
C GLY A 47 47.10 -15.76 -57.65
N PRO A 48 47.29 -16.99 -58.14
CA PRO A 48 46.29 -18.05 -58.02
C PRO A 48 46.21 -18.63 -56.60
N LEU A 49 44.96 -18.86 -56.18
CA LEU A 49 44.55 -19.58 -54.98
C LEU A 49 45.16 -20.99 -54.93
N ARG A 50 45.98 -21.23 -53.91
CA ARG A 50 46.30 -22.57 -53.42
C ARG A 50 45.52 -22.79 -52.13
N SER A 51 44.49 -23.62 -52.24
CA SER A 51 43.73 -24.20 -51.14
C SER A 51 44.63 -25.17 -50.37
N ASP A 52 45.04 -24.82 -49.17
CA ASP A 52 45.41 -25.79 -48.14
C ASP A 52 44.78 -25.36 -46.80
N GLY A 53 44.11 -26.31 -46.18
CA GLY A 53 43.18 -26.12 -45.06
C GLY A 53 43.84 -25.85 -43.71
N SER A 54 42.96 -25.70 -42.72
CA SER A 54 43.23 -25.39 -41.31
C SER A 54 43.36 -23.90 -40.98
N SER A 55 42.27 -23.15 -41.21
CA SER A 55 41.98 -21.93 -40.46
C SER A 55 41.64 -22.30 -39.01
N THR A 56 42.67 -22.54 -38.21
CA THR A 56 42.59 -22.30 -36.77
C THR A 56 42.32 -20.81 -36.60
N LEU A 57 41.06 -20.48 -36.27
CA LEU A 57 40.62 -19.15 -35.90
C LEU A 57 41.37 -18.75 -34.62
N PHE A 58 42.57 -18.22 -34.79
CA PHE A 58 43.40 -17.66 -33.73
C PHE A 58 42.63 -16.46 -33.16
N GLY A 59 41.85 -16.72 -32.11
CA GLY A 59 41.36 -15.68 -31.23
C GLY A 59 42.58 -14.96 -30.68
N PHE A 60 42.73 -13.68 -31.02
CA PHE A 60 43.69 -12.79 -30.37
C PHE A 60 43.31 -12.76 -28.88
N GLU A 61 43.97 -13.61 -28.10
CA GLU A 61 43.73 -13.67 -26.66
C GLU A 61 44.31 -12.40 -26.04
N GLU A 62 43.45 -11.48 -25.60
CA GLU A 62 43.86 -10.25 -24.94
C GLU A 62 44.80 -10.53 -23.75
N PRO A 63 45.87 -9.74 -23.59
CA PRO A 63 46.81 -9.90 -22.50
C PRO A 63 46.15 -9.57 -21.16
N ILE A 64 46.41 -10.40 -20.16
CA ILE A 64 45.84 -10.24 -18.81
C ILE A 64 46.53 -9.06 -18.14
N LYS A 65 45.76 -8.00 -17.87
CA LYS A 65 46.20 -6.80 -17.14
C LYS A 65 45.44 -6.71 -15.82
N LEU A 66 46.04 -6.02 -14.85
CA LEU A 66 45.36 -5.64 -13.61
C LEU A 66 44.18 -4.73 -13.92
N THR A 67 43.07 -4.89 -13.19
CA THR A 67 41.89 -4.05 -13.35
C THR A 67 42.24 -2.60 -12.98
N GLN A 68 41.73 -1.66 -13.79
CA GLN A 68 41.95 -0.22 -13.64
C GLN A 68 40.91 0.39 -12.69
N SER A 69 40.93 -0.08 -11.45
CA SER A 69 39.99 0.29 -10.40
C SER A 69 40.73 0.79 -9.17
N THR A 70 40.09 1.62 -8.33
CA THR A 70 40.70 2.08 -7.07
C THR A 70 41.01 0.94 -6.11
N TYR A 71 40.31 -0.21 -6.19
CA TYR A 71 40.66 -1.41 -5.41
C TYR A 71 42.10 -1.86 -5.64
N SER A 72 42.65 -1.59 -6.83
CA SER A 72 44.03 -1.93 -7.16
C SER A 72 45.07 -1.11 -6.40
N PHE A 73 44.75 0.12 -5.97
CA PHE A 73 45.64 0.90 -5.12
C PHE A 73 45.81 0.30 -3.71
N LEU A 74 44.80 -0.41 -3.19
CA LEU A 74 44.85 -0.98 -1.84
C LEU A 74 45.94 -2.03 -1.66
N PHE A 75 46.28 -2.76 -2.72
CA PHE A 75 47.36 -3.74 -2.67
C PHE A 75 48.65 -3.30 -3.39
N THR A 76 48.61 -2.32 -4.31
CA THR A 76 49.81 -1.83 -5.01
C THR A 76 50.56 -0.73 -4.28
N GLU A 77 49.90 0.04 -3.42
CA GLU A 77 50.50 1.18 -2.72
C GLU A 77 50.75 0.88 -1.22
N PRO A 78 51.78 1.51 -0.61
CA PRO A 78 52.05 1.31 0.81
C PRO A 78 50.89 1.82 1.65
N ALA A 79 50.66 1.17 2.79
CA ALA A 79 49.61 1.56 3.73
C ALA A 79 49.82 3.01 4.16
N LEU A 80 48.73 3.77 4.31
CA LEU A 80 48.71 5.19 4.66
C LEU A 80 49.33 6.15 3.62
N SER A 81 49.70 5.68 2.43
CA SER A 81 50.03 6.58 1.32
C SER A 81 48.79 7.31 0.82
N LEU A 82 48.96 8.49 0.23
CA LEU A 82 47.85 9.28 -0.32
C LEU A 82 46.95 8.46 -1.29
N PRO A 83 47.49 7.68 -2.25
CA PRO A 83 46.66 6.85 -3.14
C PRO A 83 45.95 5.70 -2.41
N PHE A 84 46.56 5.15 -1.36
CA PHE A 84 45.94 4.13 -0.52
C PHE A 84 44.74 4.71 0.25
N VAL A 85 44.92 5.86 0.90
CA VAL A 85 43.83 6.56 1.62
C VAL A 85 42.71 6.96 0.65
N PHE A 86 43.06 7.43 -0.55
CA PHE A 86 42.09 7.74 -1.60
C PHE A 86 41.25 6.51 -1.97
N ALA A 87 41.88 5.35 -2.17
CA ALA A 87 41.15 4.12 -2.48
C ALA A 87 40.26 3.62 -1.33
N VAL A 88 40.73 3.72 -0.08
CA VAL A 88 39.92 3.41 1.10
C VAL A 88 38.70 4.35 1.16
N ALA A 89 38.87 5.64 0.90
CA ALA A 89 37.77 6.61 0.91
C ALA A 89 36.72 6.27 -0.15
N ILE A 90 37.12 5.98 -1.38
CA ILE A 90 36.19 5.59 -2.45
C ILE A 90 35.47 4.28 -2.12
N LEU A 91 36.19 3.28 -1.59
CA LEU A 91 35.59 2.03 -1.11
C LEU A 91 34.53 2.29 -0.05
N LEU A 92 34.86 3.10 0.97
CA LEU A 92 33.91 3.44 2.03
C LEU A 92 32.68 4.16 1.49
N ILE A 93 32.84 5.07 0.53
CA ILE A 93 31.72 5.76 -0.13
C ILE A 93 30.82 4.74 -0.84
N SER A 94 31.36 3.88 -1.70
CA SER A 94 30.58 2.89 -2.45
C SER A 94 29.83 1.93 -1.52
N TYR A 95 30.51 1.40 -0.49
CA TYR A 95 29.89 0.52 0.51
C TYR A 95 28.80 1.24 1.31
N THR A 96 29.06 2.46 1.75
CA THR A 96 28.09 3.23 2.55
C THR A 96 26.86 3.54 1.71
N CYS A 97 27.02 3.95 0.44
CA CYS A 97 25.88 4.21 -0.45
C CYS A 97 25.04 2.96 -0.69
N LEU A 98 25.66 1.80 -0.96
CA LEU A 98 24.92 0.55 -1.16
C LEU A 98 24.27 0.01 0.12
N LEU A 99 24.90 0.20 1.28
CA LEU A 99 24.31 -0.16 2.57
C LEU A 99 23.15 0.76 2.93
N LEU A 100 23.30 2.07 2.71
CA LEU A 100 22.23 3.03 2.92
C LEU A 100 21.05 2.72 2.00
N ALA A 101 21.29 2.45 0.72
CA ALA A 101 20.25 2.02 -0.20
C ALA A 101 19.56 0.73 0.29
N LEU A 102 20.31 -0.25 0.79
CA LEU A 102 19.72 -1.50 1.27
C LEU A 102 18.85 -1.27 2.51
N VAL A 103 19.37 -0.50 3.47
CA VAL A 103 18.67 -0.12 4.70
C VAL A 103 17.40 0.65 4.35
N ASP A 104 17.50 1.67 3.50
CA ASP A 104 16.36 2.47 3.07
C ASP A 104 15.25 1.60 2.46
N ASN A 105 15.62 0.72 1.52
CA ASN A 105 14.64 -0.18 0.90
C ASN A 105 14.06 -1.23 1.86
N ILE A 106 14.79 -1.70 2.87
CA ILE A 106 14.27 -2.68 3.84
C ILE A 106 13.41 -2.03 4.92
N PHE A 107 13.75 -0.82 5.36
CA PHE A 107 13.10 -0.18 6.50
C PHE A 107 11.93 0.73 6.10
N ILE A 108 11.92 1.29 4.88
CA ILE A 108 10.78 2.07 4.41
C ILE A 108 9.60 1.12 4.14
N GLY A 109 8.58 1.20 5.00
CA GLY A 109 7.36 0.40 4.87
C GLY A 109 7.46 -1.01 5.45
N TYR A 110 8.42 -1.26 6.34
CA TYR A 110 8.55 -2.53 7.04
C TYR A 110 7.29 -2.83 7.87
N THR A 111 6.68 -3.98 7.63
CA THR A 111 5.70 -4.59 8.53
C THR A 111 6.15 -6.01 8.89
N PRO A 112 5.78 -6.57 10.06
CA PRO A 112 6.17 -7.94 10.45
C PRO A 112 5.72 -8.99 9.44
N GLU A 113 4.58 -8.78 8.78
CA GLU A 113 4.04 -9.68 7.77
C GLU A 113 4.64 -9.46 6.38
N ASN A 114 5.07 -8.23 6.08
CA ASN A 114 5.67 -7.83 4.81
C ASN A 114 6.99 -7.06 5.03
N PRO A 115 8.06 -7.74 5.48
CA PRO A 115 9.31 -7.09 5.88
C PRO A 115 10.10 -6.48 4.71
N LEU A 116 9.72 -6.82 3.47
CA LEU A 116 10.33 -6.29 2.25
C LEU A 116 9.39 -5.34 1.51
N SER A 117 8.27 -4.93 2.13
CA SER A 117 7.31 -3.97 1.56
C SER A 117 6.92 -4.31 0.14
N VAL A 118 6.73 -5.61 -0.12
CA VAL A 118 6.35 -6.11 -1.44
C VAL A 118 4.94 -5.60 -1.74
N PRO A 119 4.70 -5.00 -2.92
CA PRO A 119 3.36 -4.56 -3.28
C PRO A 119 2.39 -5.75 -3.32
N VAL A 120 1.15 -5.49 -2.92
CA VAL A 120 0.06 -6.46 -2.87
C VAL A 120 -0.05 -7.31 -4.13
N GLY A 121 0.05 -6.64 -5.27
CA GLY A 121 0.09 -7.26 -6.58
C GLY A 121 0.57 -6.26 -7.62
N VAL A 122 1.10 -6.78 -8.72
CA VAL A 122 1.56 -5.97 -9.84
C VAL A 122 1.01 -6.52 -11.15
N THR A 123 0.86 -5.64 -12.15
CA THR A 123 0.32 -6.02 -13.45
C THR A 123 1.21 -7.06 -14.16
N ALA A 124 0.65 -7.84 -15.07
CA ALA A 124 1.41 -8.86 -15.82
C ALA A 124 2.62 -8.26 -16.58
N VAL A 125 2.50 -7.02 -17.05
CA VAL A 125 3.58 -6.28 -17.71
C VAL A 125 4.72 -5.99 -16.74
N VAL A 126 4.39 -5.55 -15.52
CA VAL A 126 5.38 -5.28 -14.46
C VAL A 126 6.05 -6.58 -14.02
N LYS A 127 5.30 -7.68 -13.82
CA LYS A 127 5.88 -9.00 -13.51
C LYS A 127 6.89 -9.41 -14.58
N THR A 128 6.54 -9.30 -15.84
CA THR A 128 7.43 -9.62 -16.96
C THR A 128 8.69 -8.75 -16.94
N ALA A 129 8.53 -7.45 -16.67
CA ALA A 129 9.65 -6.53 -16.54
C ALA A 129 10.55 -6.86 -15.35
N GLN A 130 10.00 -7.28 -14.21
CA GLN A 130 10.77 -7.71 -13.04
C GLN A 130 11.65 -8.91 -13.36
N TYR A 131 11.09 -9.95 -14.01
CA TYR A 131 11.86 -11.12 -14.45
C TYR A 131 12.98 -10.75 -15.44
N LEU A 132 12.68 -9.88 -16.42
CA LEU A 132 13.67 -9.40 -17.38
C LEU A 132 14.76 -8.55 -16.69
N ALA A 133 14.39 -7.72 -15.71
CA ALA A 133 15.32 -6.88 -14.98
C ALA A 133 16.28 -7.71 -14.13
N LEU A 134 15.85 -8.82 -13.53
CA LEU A 134 16.77 -9.75 -12.84
C LEU A 134 17.79 -10.37 -13.81
N LEU A 135 17.36 -10.70 -15.03
CA LEU A 135 18.26 -11.21 -16.06
C LEU A 135 19.27 -10.15 -16.49
N VAL A 136 18.80 -8.94 -16.80
CA VAL A 136 19.64 -7.81 -17.22
C VAL A 136 20.59 -7.40 -16.09
N GLY A 137 20.08 -7.25 -14.87
CA GLY A 137 20.88 -6.88 -13.70
C GLY A 137 21.92 -7.94 -13.33
N SER A 138 21.61 -9.22 -13.52
CA SER A 138 22.64 -10.27 -13.40
C SER A 138 23.75 -10.06 -14.43
N ILE A 139 23.41 -9.72 -15.69
CA ILE A 139 24.39 -9.53 -16.78
C ILE A 139 25.23 -8.27 -16.56
N MET A 140 24.62 -7.22 -16.00
CA MET A 140 25.28 -5.96 -15.68
C MET A 140 26.23 -6.05 -14.50
N GLU A 141 26.15 -7.12 -13.70
CA GLU A 141 27.03 -7.31 -12.57
C GLU A 141 28.43 -7.80 -13.00
N GLU A 142 29.41 -6.91 -12.86
CA GLU A 142 30.79 -7.08 -13.31
C GLU A 142 31.75 -7.39 -12.14
N GLU A 143 31.42 -7.03 -10.90
CA GLU A 143 32.33 -7.10 -9.76
C GLU A 143 32.71 -8.54 -9.37
N ILE A 144 31.73 -9.43 -9.21
CA ILE A 144 31.94 -10.84 -8.89
C ILE A 144 32.79 -11.56 -9.96
N PRO A 145 32.44 -11.54 -11.27
CA PRO A 145 33.21 -12.25 -12.28
C PRO A 145 34.63 -11.68 -12.43
N GLU A 146 34.81 -10.36 -12.39
CA GLU A 146 36.15 -9.76 -12.45
C GLU A 146 37.01 -10.17 -11.25
N ALA A 147 36.47 -10.12 -10.04
CA ALA A 147 37.22 -10.50 -8.84
C ALA A 147 37.59 -11.98 -8.83
N LEU A 148 36.67 -12.88 -9.21
CA LEU A 148 36.95 -14.31 -9.34
C LEU A 148 37.96 -14.59 -10.48
N TYR A 149 37.89 -13.84 -11.57
CA TYR A 149 38.85 -13.93 -12.68
C TYR A 149 40.25 -13.46 -12.26
N MET A 150 40.36 -12.40 -11.48
CA MET A 150 41.63 -11.94 -10.93
C MET A 150 42.24 -12.95 -9.96
N LEU A 151 41.46 -13.43 -8.98
CA LEU A 151 41.89 -14.46 -8.03
C LEU A 151 42.33 -15.75 -8.73
N ARG A 152 41.73 -16.05 -9.87
CA ARG A 152 42.11 -17.15 -10.73
C ARG A 152 43.46 -16.96 -11.39
N MET A 153 43.61 -15.86 -12.13
CA MET A 153 44.68 -15.72 -13.10
C MET A 153 46.00 -15.29 -12.45
N ILE A 154 45.94 -14.53 -11.37
CA ILE A 154 47.11 -13.95 -10.73
C ILE A 154 47.57 -14.88 -9.60
N SER A 155 48.61 -15.67 -9.87
CA SER A 155 49.24 -16.51 -8.86
C SER A 155 50.23 -15.70 -8.00
N ARG A 156 50.50 -16.17 -6.77
CA ARG A 156 51.49 -15.55 -5.87
C ARG A 156 52.87 -15.40 -6.53
N THR A 157 53.31 -16.41 -7.30
CA THR A 157 54.62 -16.39 -7.96
C THR A 157 54.66 -15.36 -9.08
N THR A 158 53.60 -15.24 -9.89
CA THR A 158 53.51 -14.25 -10.96
C THR A 158 53.44 -12.83 -10.41
N LEU A 159 52.70 -12.60 -9.33
CA LEU A 159 52.57 -11.28 -8.72
C LEU A 159 53.91 -10.79 -8.17
N VAL A 160 54.65 -11.64 -7.44
CA VAL A 160 55.96 -11.31 -6.86
C VAL A 160 57.03 -11.08 -7.94
N LYS A 161 56.94 -11.78 -9.09
CA LYS A 161 57.84 -11.56 -10.24
C LYS A 161 57.66 -10.17 -10.86
N VAL A 162 56.41 -9.69 -10.95
CA VAL A 162 56.08 -8.39 -11.55
C VAL A 162 56.41 -7.24 -10.61
N ASP A 163 56.04 -7.40 -9.33
CA ASP A 163 56.31 -6.40 -8.30
C ASP A 163 56.50 -7.08 -6.95
N SER A 164 57.75 -7.13 -6.49
CA SER A 164 58.12 -7.74 -5.21
C SER A 164 57.61 -6.95 -4.00
N THR A 165 57.16 -5.70 -4.19
CA THR A 165 56.62 -4.87 -3.10
C THR A 165 55.17 -5.23 -2.76
N VAL A 166 54.46 -5.92 -3.66
CA VAL A 166 53.04 -6.27 -3.49
C VAL A 166 52.89 -7.54 -2.65
N GLN A 167 52.17 -7.42 -1.53
CA GLN A 167 51.83 -8.56 -0.68
C GLN A 167 50.60 -9.31 -1.22
N TYR A 168 50.75 -10.60 -1.53
CA TYR A 168 49.66 -11.45 -2.03
C TYR A 168 48.43 -11.49 -1.11
N ARG A 169 48.62 -11.40 0.22
CA ARG A 169 47.50 -11.34 1.18
C ARG A 169 46.61 -10.11 0.96
N LYS A 170 47.19 -8.93 0.67
CA LYS A 170 46.43 -7.70 0.38
C LYS A 170 45.63 -7.85 -0.90
N PHE A 171 46.23 -8.43 -1.94
CA PHE A 171 45.55 -8.73 -3.20
C PHE A 171 44.30 -9.60 -2.97
N VAL A 172 44.43 -10.71 -2.24
CA VAL A 172 43.28 -11.59 -1.95
C VAL A 172 42.18 -10.86 -1.18
N ILE A 173 42.52 -10.08 -0.15
CA ILE A 173 41.53 -9.29 0.62
C ILE A 173 40.80 -8.30 -0.30
N CYS A 174 41.51 -7.61 -1.19
CA CYS A 174 40.90 -6.66 -2.12
C CYS A 174 39.93 -7.35 -3.09
N SER A 175 40.29 -8.52 -3.62
CA SER A 175 39.37 -9.30 -4.45
C SER A 175 38.15 -9.81 -3.67
N LEU A 176 38.32 -10.22 -2.41
CA LEU A 176 37.19 -10.61 -1.55
C LEU A 176 36.24 -9.43 -1.28
N LEU A 177 36.77 -8.22 -1.07
CA LEU A 177 35.96 -7.01 -0.91
C LEU A 177 35.13 -6.75 -2.17
N ARG A 178 35.71 -6.85 -3.38
CA ARG A 178 34.94 -6.72 -4.63
C ARG A 178 33.81 -7.74 -4.75
N ILE A 179 34.04 -9.00 -4.37
CA ILE A 179 32.99 -10.02 -4.34
C ILE A 179 31.86 -9.64 -3.38
N VAL A 180 32.20 -9.15 -2.18
CA VAL A 180 31.20 -8.70 -1.19
C VAL A 180 30.40 -7.51 -1.73
N LEU A 181 31.05 -6.55 -2.39
CA LEU A 181 30.37 -5.41 -3.04
C LEU A 181 29.38 -5.87 -4.11
N GLY A 182 29.79 -6.81 -4.96
CA GLY A 182 28.92 -7.39 -5.98
C GLY A 182 27.71 -8.13 -5.41
N TYR A 183 27.88 -8.89 -4.32
CA TYR A 183 26.74 -9.52 -3.63
C TYR A 183 25.82 -8.49 -2.97
N LEU A 184 26.37 -7.42 -2.38
CA LEU A 184 25.57 -6.33 -1.82
C LEU A 184 24.74 -5.64 -2.90
N PHE A 185 25.29 -5.47 -4.10
CA PHE A 185 24.55 -4.98 -5.26
C PHE A 185 23.44 -5.95 -5.69
N ILE A 186 23.72 -7.25 -5.82
CA ILE A 186 22.70 -8.25 -6.21
C ILE A 186 21.52 -8.25 -5.22
N VAL A 187 21.79 -8.19 -3.92
CA VAL A 187 20.73 -8.15 -2.89
C VAL A 187 19.91 -6.87 -3.01
N ASN A 188 20.55 -5.71 -3.12
CA ASN A 188 19.87 -4.44 -3.36
C ASN A 188 18.99 -4.48 -4.61
N MET A 189 19.58 -4.93 -5.73
CA MET A 189 18.89 -5.06 -7.01
C MET A 189 17.67 -5.98 -6.89
N PHE A 190 17.77 -7.08 -6.15
CA PHE A 190 16.64 -7.96 -5.91
C PHE A 190 15.51 -7.25 -5.15
N VAL A 191 15.84 -6.58 -4.03
CA VAL A 191 14.87 -5.87 -3.19
C VAL A 191 14.14 -4.78 -3.98
N VAL A 192 14.86 -3.92 -4.69
CA VAL A 192 14.22 -2.84 -5.47
C VAL A 192 13.36 -3.37 -6.63
N VAL A 193 13.73 -4.50 -7.23
CA VAL A 193 12.95 -5.12 -8.31
C VAL A 193 11.64 -5.68 -7.78
N ILE A 194 11.65 -6.38 -6.63
CA ILE A 194 10.41 -6.95 -6.06
C ILE A 194 9.45 -5.89 -5.53
N GLN A 195 9.97 -4.74 -5.07
CA GLN A 195 9.18 -3.62 -4.56
C GLN A 195 8.54 -2.75 -5.64
N ALA A 196 9.08 -2.76 -6.86
CA ALA A 196 8.63 -1.86 -7.90
C ALA A 196 7.21 -2.17 -8.40
N THR A 197 6.36 -1.13 -8.43
CA THR A 197 4.99 -1.19 -8.94
C THR A 197 4.88 -0.79 -10.42
N ARG A 198 5.89 -0.08 -10.95
CA ARG A 198 5.94 0.39 -12.34
C ARG A 198 7.21 -0.06 -13.04
N VAL A 199 7.08 -0.32 -14.34
CA VAL A 199 8.20 -0.76 -15.19
C VAL A 199 9.35 0.24 -15.20
N ILE A 200 9.04 1.54 -15.25
CA ILE A 200 10.07 2.59 -15.34
C ILE A 200 10.92 2.69 -14.06
N ASP A 201 10.29 2.48 -12.90
CA ASP A 201 10.94 2.53 -11.60
C ASP A 201 11.97 1.39 -11.46
N ILE A 202 11.64 0.21 -12.00
CA ILE A 202 12.57 -0.93 -12.07
C ILE A 202 13.87 -0.52 -12.77
N PHE A 203 13.77 0.04 -13.97
CA PHE A 203 14.95 0.39 -14.76
C PHE A 203 15.74 1.54 -14.13
N PHE A 204 15.06 2.55 -13.59
CA PHE A 204 15.75 3.65 -12.90
C PHE A 204 16.51 3.18 -11.67
N ASN A 205 15.89 2.33 -10.84
CA ASN A 205 16.53 1.82 -9.64
C ASN A 205 17.75 0.95 -9.96
N VAL A 206 17.63 0.06 -10.96
CA VAL A 206 18.75 -0.78 -11.42
C VAL A 206 19.89 0.07 -11.98
N LEU A 207 19.59 1.09 -12.79
CA LEU A 207 20.61 2.01 -13.33
C LEU A 207 21.30 2.84 -12.23
N ALA A 208 20.55 3.29 -11.22
CA ALA A 208 21.11 4.01 -10.09
C ALA A 208 22.08 3.13 -9.29
N LEU A 209 21.71 1.87 -9.04
CA LEU A 209 22.60 0.91 -8.38
C LEU A 209 23.86 0.62 -9.22
N GLN A 210 23.73 0.51 -10.55
CA GLN A 210 24.89 0.32 -11.44
C GLN A 210 25.84 1.51 -11.38
N PHE A 211 25.31 2.73 -11.32
CA PHE A 211 26.13 3.92 -11.20
C PHE A 211 26.98 3.90 -9.92
N LEU A 212 26.42 3.43 -8.80
CA LEU A 212 27.15 3.29 -7.53
C LEU A 212 28.31 2.30 -7.61
N GLN A 213 28.14 1.21 -8.36
CA GLN A 213 29.23 0.25 -8.59
C GLN A 213 30.36 0.88 -9.41
N GLN A 214 30.05 1.68 -10.44
CA GLN A 214 31.05 2.27 -11.34
C GLN A 214 31.86 3.43 -10.74
N VAL A 215 31.54 3.87 -9.51
CA VAL A 215 32.20 5.02 -8.87
C VAL A 215 33.71 4.81 -8.75
N ASP A 216 34.15 3.59 -8.45
CA ASP A 216 35.56 3.25 -8.25
C ASP A 216 36.37 3.32 -9.56
N ASP A 217 35.82 2.82 -10.67
CA ASP A 217 36.40 2.90 -12.00
C ASP A 217 36.43 4.34 -12.53
N ILE A 218 35.36 5.11 -12.28
CA ILE A 218 35.35 6.55 -12.60
C ILE A 218 36.43 7.27 -11.80
N ALA A 219 36.54 7.02 -10.51
CA ALA A 219 37.55 7.62 -9.64
C ALA A 219 38.98 7.27 -10.11
N PHE A 220 39.23 6.02 -10.53
CA PHE A 220 40.51 5.60 -11.09
C PHE A 220 40.83 6.31 -12.42
N ARG A 221 39.85 6.44 -13.31
CA ARG A 221 40.01 7.18 -14.57
C ARG A 221 40.35 8.65 -14.33
N LEU A 222 39.67 9.29 -13.38
CA LEU A 222 39.95 10.68 -12.98
C LEU A 222 41.34 10.83 -12.34
N ALA A 223 41.77 9.85 -11.53
CA ALA A 223 43.13 9.80 -10.99
C ALA A 223 44.20 9.77 -12.09
N LYS A 224 43.96 9.05 -13.19
CA LYS A 224 44.86 8.99 -14.35
C LYS A 224 44.95 10.32 -15.10
N MET A 225 43.88 11.12 -15.07
CA MET A 225 43.79 12.43 -15.70
C MET A 225 44.41 13.58 -14.87
N ASP A 226 45.05 13.29 -13.74
CA ASP A 226 45.65 14.28 -12.82
C ASP A 226 44.65 15.10 -11.99
N VAL A 227 43.36 14.74 -11.99
CA VAL A 227 42.32 15.51 -11.27
C VAL A 227 42.57 15.50 -9.76
N PHE A 228 42.99 14.37 -9.20
CA PHE A 228 43.31 14.20 -7.77
C PHE A 228 44.80 14.44 -7.44
N GLY A 229 45.54 15.05 -8.37
CA GLY A 229 46.92 15.48 -8.19
C GLY A 229 47.99 14.47 -8.59
N LYS A 230 49.22 15.00 -8.74
CA LYS A 230 50.36 14.31 -9.36
C LYS A 230 50.77 13.00 -8.65
N ARG A 231 50.59 12.93 -7.33
CA ARG A 231 50.93 11.74 -6.52
C ARG A 231 50.03 10.55 -6.86
N VAL A 232 48.71 10.78 -6.95
CA VAL A 232 47.74 9.73 -7.30
C VAL A 232 47.85 9.36 -8.78
N LYS A 233 48.10 10.34 -9.66
CA LYS A 233 48.41 10.08 -11.07
C LYS A 233 49.63 9.19 -11.25
N LYS A 234 50.72 9.44 -10.50
CA LYS A 234 51.92 8.61 -10.54
C LYS A 234 51.64 7.17 -10.11
N ALA A 235 50.79 6.94 -9.11
CA ALA A 235 50.36 5.61 -8.70
C ALA A 235 49.53 4.91 -9.79
N SER A 236 48.54 5.61 -10.38
CA SER A 236 47.66 5.08 -11.45
C SER A 236 48.38 4.71 -12.75
N THR A 237 49.61 5.21 -12.96
CA THR A 237 50.41 4.99 -14.17
C THR A 237 51.61 4.06 -13.96
N ARG A 238 51.70 3.38 -12.80
CA ARG A 238 52.77 2.41 -12.51
C ARG A 238 52.80 1.26 -13.52
N LYS A 239 54.00 0.71 -13.74
CA LYS A 239 54.25 -0.36 -14.71
C LYS A 239 53.45 -1.64 -14.43
N CYS A 240 53.15 -1.95 -13.17
CA CYS A 240 52.34 -3.11 -12.78
C CYS A 240 50.93 -3.11 -13.42
N PHE A 241 50.35 -1.94 -13.68
CA PHE A 241 49.05 -1.84 -14.37
C PHE A 241 49.11 -2.12 -15.88
N ARG A 242 50.32 -2.08 -16.46
CA ARG A 242 50.56 -2.33 -17.90
C ARG A 242 51.23 -3.67 -18.17
N SER A 243 51.81 -4.31 -17.15
CA SER A 243 52.48 -5.60 -17.27
C SER A 243 51.49 -6.71 -17.55
N GLU A 244 51.86 -7.59 -18.46
CA GLU A 244 51.08 -8.76 -18.85
C GLU A 244 51.45 -9.93 -17.94
N PHE A 245 50.44 -10.59 -17.36
CA PHE A 245 50.67 -11.74 -16.48
C PHE A 245 50.74 -13.05 -17.28
N GLU A 246 51.72 -13.91 -16.98
CA GLU A 246 51.82 -15.26 -17.55
C GLU A 246 50.57 -16.10 -17.21
N LYS A 247 49.95 -16.69 -18.23
CA LYS A 247 48.73 -17.48 -18.09
C LYS A 247 49.00 -18.81 -17.40
N LEU A 248 48.14 -19.19 -16.46
CA LEU A 248 48.18 -20.51 -15.83
C LEU A 248 47.92 -21.66 -16.83
N PRO A 249 48.34 -22.90 -16.50
CA PRO A 249 48.11 -24.07 -17.35
C PRO A 249 46.63 -24.26 -17.75
N TYR A 250 46.38 -24.67 -18.99
CA TYR A 250 45.04 -24.77 -19.58
C TYR A 250 44.07 -25.65 -18.76
N ALA A 251 44.53 -26.77 -18.21
CA ALA A 251 43.69 -27.68 -17.42
C ALA A 251 43.10 -27.03 -16.15
N ARG A 252 43.89 -26.21 -15.44
CA ARG A 252 43.42 -25.47 -14.26
C ARG A 252 42.47 -24.35 -14.65
N ARG A 253 42.74 -23.69 -15.79
CA ARG A 253 41.84 -22.69 -16.39
C ARG A 253 40.46 -23.30 -16.68
N LYS A 254 40.37 -24.45 -17.34
CA LYS A 254 39.08 -25.06 -17.72
C LYS A 254 38.16 -25.30 -16.50
N LYS A 255 38.66 -25.95 -15.44
CA LYS A 255 37.87 -26.24 -14.22
C LYS A 255 37.32 -24.97 -13.57
N MET A 256 38.12 -23.91 -13.54
CA MET A 256 37.71 -22.67 -12.88
C MET A 256 36.79 -21.80 -13.76
N THR A 257 36.83 -21.92 -15.08
CA THR A 257 35.82 -21.29 -15.96
C THR A 257 34.45 -21.92 -15.71
N VAL A 258 34.42 -23.24 -15.56
CA VAL A 258 33.19 -23.97 -15.20
C VAL A 258 32.68 -23.51 -13.84
N PHE A 259 33.56 -23.33 -12.85
CA PHE A 259 33.18 -22.81 -11.53
C PHE A 259 32.54 -21.42 -11.59
N VAL A 260 33.17 -20.43 -12.26
CA VAL A 260 32.61 -19.06 -12.35
C VAL A 260 31.25 -19.07 -13.07
N LYS A 261 31.14 -19.84 -14.16
CA LYS A 261 29.85 -20.04 -14.85
C LYS A 261 28.80 -20.65 -13.92
N ALA A 262 29.17 -21.63 -13.12
CA ALA A 262 28.27 -22.27 -12.15
C ALA A 262 27.81 -21.27 -11.07
N VAL A 263 28.72 -20.47 -10.49
CA VAL A 263 28.36 -19.44 -9.49
C VAL A 263 27.34 -18.45 -10.06
N TYR A 264 27.55 -17.99 -11.29
CA TYR A 264 26.66 -17.06 -11.95
C TYR A 264 25.27 -17.67 -12.23
N ILE A 265 25.23 -18.91 -12.73
CA ILE A 265 23.96 -19.64 -12.95
C ILE A 265 23.24 -19.87 -11.62
N ILE A 266 23.95 -20.24 -10.55
CA ILE A 266 23.37 -20.44 -9.23
C ILE A 266 22.76 -19.14 -8.71
N ASN A 267 23.48 -18.03 -8.76
CA ASN A 267 22.96 -16.73 -8.34
C ASN A 267 21.70 -16.36 -9.12
N PHE A 268 21.71 -16.50 -10.45
CA PHE A 268 20.54 -16.25 -11.28
C PHE A 268 19.35 -17.14 -10.90
N CYS A 269 19.58 -18.45 -10.73
CA CYS A 269 18.53 -19.38 -10.29
C CYS A 269 17.95 -19.00 -8.92
N LEU A 270 18.77 -18.59 -7.96
CA LEU A 270 18.31 -18.15 -6.64
C LEU A 270 17.42 -16.91 -6.73
N LEU A 271 17.80 -15.91 -7.52
CA LEU A 271 17.00 -14.71 -7.75
C LEU A 271 15.65 -15.05 -8.42
N MET A 272 15.66 -15.92 -9.42
CA MET A 272 14.46 -16.37 -10.11
C MET A 272 13.51 -17.16 -9.19
N VAL A 273 14.05 -18.03 -8.34
CA VAL A 273 13.27 -18.76 -7.33
C VAL A 273 12.67 -17.77 -6.32
N GLY A 274 13.46 -16.81 -5.82
CA GLY A 274 12.99 -15.76 -4.92
C GLY A 274 11.83 -14.97 -5.50
N LEU A 275 11.96 -14.45 -6.72
CA LEU A 275 10.88 -13.70 -7.39
C LEU A 275 9.65 -14.57 -7.65
N THR A 276 9.84 -15.85 -7.95
CA THR A 276 8.72 -16.79 -8.15
C THR A 276 7.97 -17.05 -6.84
N MET A 277 8.68 -17.18 -5.71
CA MET A 277 8.05 -17.29 -4.39
C MET A 277 7.26 -16.02 -4.04
N VAL A 278 7.83 -14.84 -4.29
CA VAL A 278 7.15 -13.56 -4.09
C VAL A 278 5.89 -13.47 -4.96
N THR A 279 6.00 -13.81 -6.24
CA THR A 279 4.87 -13.80 -7.19
C THR A 279 3.75 -14.74 -6.74
N ARG A 280 4.08 -15.93 -6.21
CA ARG A 280 3.06 -16.83 -5.65
C ARG A 280 2.37 -16.23 -4.43
N LYS A 281 3.13 -15.69 -3.47
CA LYS A 281 2.55 -15.00 -2.31
C LYS A 281 1.64 -13.83 -2.69
N GLN A 282 1.99 -13.07 -3.73
CA GLN A 282 1.11 -12.02 -4.28
C GLN A 282 -0.18 -12.59 -4.88
N LEU A 283 -0.10 -13.71 -5.61
CA LEU A 283 -1.28 -14.38 -6.18
C LEU A 283 -2.20 -14.98 -5.12
N ASP A 284 -1.62 -15.54 -4.06
CA ASP A 284 -2.36 -16.05 -2.90
C ASP A 284 -2.94 -14.90 -2.04
N GLY A 285 -2.52 -13.65 -2.32
CA GLY A 285 -2.94 -12.45 -1.61
C GLY A 285 -2.43 -12.40 -0.18
N ALA A 286 -1.25 -12.98 0.08
CA ALA A 286 -0.62 -13.02 1.41
C ALA A 286 -0.13 -11.64 1.89
N TYR A 287 -0.08 -10.65 1.01
CA TYR A 287 0.30 -9.27 1.34
C TYR A 287 -0.91 -8.32 1.43
N GLN A 288 -2.13 -8.86 1.38
CA GLN A 288 -3.38 -8.08 1.45
C GLN A 288 -3.87 -8.02 2.87
N CYS A 289 -4.39 -6.87 3.28
CA CYS A 289 -5.13 -6.75 4.53
C CYS A 289 -6.26 -7.77 4.57
N THR A 290 -6.24 -8.59 5.62
CA THR A 290 -7.25 -9.62 5.90
C THR A 290 -8.59 -8.99 6.28
N SER A 291 -8.55 -7.84 6.96
CA SER A 291 -9.72 -7.07 7.36
C SER A 291 -9.50 -5.58 7.13
N ILE A 292 -10.56 -4.89 6.70
CA ILE A 292 -10.56 -3.45 6.45
C ILE A 292 -11.82 -2.82 7.04
N THR A 293 -11.72 -1.56 7.48
CA THR A 293 -12.87 -0.74 7.86
C THR A 293 -13.23 0.19 6.72
N ILE A 294 -14.50 0.19 6.32
CA ILE A 294 -15.04 1.03 5.26
C ILE A 294 -16.01 2.07 5.84
N ILE A 295 -15.85 3.31 5.39
CA ILE A 295 -16.77 4.42 5.66
C ILE A 295 -17.26 4.95 4.32
N LEU A 296 -18.54 4.67 4.04
CA LEU A 296 -19.32 5.11 2.90
C LEU A 296 -20.00 6.46 3.19
N PRO A 297 -20.38 7.21 2.14
CA PRO A 297 -21.11 8.46 2.30
C PRO A 297 -22.50 8.26 2.91
N ASP A 298 -23.08 9.35 3.41
CA ASP A 298 -24.47 9.40 3.89
C ASP A 298 -25.48 9.66 2.76
N ASP A 299 -25.11 9.34 1.51
CA ASP A 299 -26.00 9.44 0.36
C ASP A 299 -27.20 8.47 0.51
N VAL A 300 -28.34 8.89 -0.01
CA VAL A 300 -29.59 8.12 0.08
C VAL A 300 -30.08 7.76 -1.31
N TRP A 301 -30.44 6.49 -1.49
CA TRP A 301 -31.16 6.01 -2.65
C TRP A 301 -32.61 5.71 -2.26
N GLU A 302 -33.51 6.57 -2.71
CA GLU A 302 -34.95 6.38 -2.54
C GLU A 302 -35.46 5.31 -3.51
N GLY A 303 -36.24 4.38 -2.96
CA GLY A 303 -36.84 3.29 -3.72
C GLY A 303 -35.88 2.25 -4.26
N ALA A 304 -34.87 1.88 -3.46
CA ALA A 304 -34.05 0.71 -3.73
C ALA A 304 -34.93 -0.55 -3.76
N VAL A 305 -34.77 -1.36 -4.81
CA VAL A 305 -35.47 -2.64 -4.96
C VAL A 305 -34.64 -3.73 -4.31
N TYR A 306 -35.25 -4.50 -3.40
CA TYR A 306 -34.61 -5.62 -2.74
C TYR A 306 -35.38 -6.94 -2.91
N LEU A 307 -34.65 -8.04 -2.97
CA LEU A 307 -35.17 -9.40 -3.12
C LEU A 307 -35.29 -10.08 -1.75
N ASN A 308 -36.48 -10.55 -1.37
CA ASN A 308 -36.64 -11.30 -0.12
C ASN A 308 -36.18 -12.76 -0.27
N SER A 309 -35.27 -13.16 0.62
CA SER A 309 -34.63 -14.48 0.65
C SER A 309 -35.60 -15.66 0.84
N ALA A 310 -36.79 -15.45 1.42
CA ALA A 310 -37.69 -16.55 1.75
C ALA A 310 -38.58 -17.00 0.58
N LYS A 311 -38.79 -16.15 -0.44
CA LYS A 311 -39.72 -16.42 -1.54
C LYS A 311 -39.22 -16.03 -2.93
N GLY A 312 -38.10 -15.32 -3.04
CA GLY A 312 -37.67 -14.74 -4.32
C GLY A 312 -38.64 -13.70 -4.87
N GLU A 313 -39.58 -13.24 -4.04
CA GLU A 313 -40.51 -12.16 -4.36
C GLU A 313 -39.77 -10.82 -4.20
N GLU A 314 -39.83 -9.99 -5.24
CA GLU A 314 -39.28 -8.62 -5.21
C GLU A 314 -40.20 -7.76 -4.33
N ILE A 315 -39.66 -7.14 -3.27
CA ILE A 315 -40.44 -6.34 -2.32
C ILE A 315 -40.38 -4.85 -2.69
N LEU A 316 -41.43 -4.14 -2.28
CA LEU A 316 -41.65 -2.70 -2.40
C LEU A 316 -40.40 -1.84 -2.09
N PRO A 317 -40.31 -0.65 -2.73
CA PRO A 317 -39.20 0.29 -2.57
C PRO A 317 -38.89 0.63 -1.12
N GLN A 318 -37.61 0.51 -0.73
CA GLN A 318 -37.09 0.96 0.57
C GLN A 318 -35.99 2.01 0.38
N ASN A 319 -35.91 2.97 1.31
CA ASN A 319 -34.82 3.94 1.31
C ASN A 319 -33.53 3.27 1.77
N LEU A 320 -32.51 3.27 0.92
CA LEU A 320 -31.18 2.79 1.23
C LEU A 320 -30.29 3.97 1.59
N ILE A 321 -29.72 3.94 2.80
CA ILE A 321 -28.67 4.89 3.19
C ILE A 321 -27.34 4.14 3.15
N TYR A 322 -26.38 4.64 2.36
CA TYR A 322 -25.11 3.94 2.14
C TYR A 322 -24.30 3.78 3.42
N SER A 323 -24.38 4.74 4.33
CA SER A 323 -23.70 4.71 5.63
C SER A 323 -24.13 3.53 6.53
N TYR A 324 -25.28 2.90 6.27
CA TYR A 324 -25.70 1.69 6.99
C TYR A 324 -24.74 0.52 6.77
N PHE A 325 -24.07 0.50 5.62
CA PHE A 325 -23.08 -0.52 5.28
C PHE A 325 -21.67 -0.19 5.80
N ASN A 326 -21.50 0.88 6.60
CA ASN A 326 -20.22 1.18 7.23
C ASN A 326 -19.75 0.06 8.16
N GLY A 327 -18.46 -0.01 8.43
CA GLY A 327 -17.89 -0.94 9.43
C GLY A 327 -16.88 -1.90 8.84
N VAL A 328 -16.74 -3.06 9.47
CA VAL A 328 -15.69 -4.02 9.17
C VAL A 328 -16.08 -4.90 7.98
N TYR A 329 -15.13 -5.08 7.07
CA TYR A 329 -15.16 -6.04 5.98
C TYR A 329 -13.98 -6.99 6.11
N VAL A 330 -14.21 -8.28 5.83
CA VAL A 330 -13.19 -9.32 5.89
C VAL A 330 -13.01 -9.95 4.52
N LYS A 331 -11.75 -10.22 4.17
CA LYS A 331 -11.38 -10.90 2.92
C LYS A 331 -11.99 -12.29 2.88
N ASN A 332 -12.90 -12.51 1.93
CA ASN A 332 -13.60 -13.76 1.72
C ASN A 332 -13.33 -14.27 0.30
N GLY A 333 -12.10 -14.75 0.08
CA GLY A 333 -11.66 -15.28 -1.21
C GLY A 333 -11.22 -14.21 -2.21
N THR A 334 -11.21 -14.60 -3.49
CA THR A 334 -10.74 -13.75 -4.59
C THR A 334 -11.75 -13.75 -5.73
N TYR A 335 -12.00 -12.57 -6.30
CA TYR A 335 -12.81 -12.39 -7.50
C TYR A 335 -11.98 -11.67 -8.56
N ALA A 336 -11.95 -12.22 -9.78
CA ALA A 336 -11.12 -11.70 -10.88
C ALA A 336 -9.62 -11.52 -10.53
N GLY A 337 -9.06 -12.39 -9.67
CA GLY A 337 -7.66 -12.34 -9.26
C GLY A 337 -7.32 -11.22 -8.26
N ARG A 338 -8.33 -10.62 -7.62
CA ARG A 338 -8.20 -9.60 -6.57
C ARG A 338 -9.06 -9.99 -5.36
N PRO A 339 -8.82 -9.45 -4.16
CA PRO A 339 -9.56 -9.85 -2.97
C PRO A 339 -11.03 -9.41 -3.07
N GLN A 340 -11.90 -10.25 -2.55
CA GLN A 340 -13.29 -9.91 -2.30
C GLN A 340 -13.47 -9.66 -0.80
N TYR A 341 -14.02 -8.52 -0.44
CA TYR A 341 -14.26 -8.14 0.95
C TYR A 341 -15.75 -8.24 1.26
N THR A 342 -16.12 -8.98 2.30
CA THR A 342 -17.51 -9.15 2.73
C THR A 342 -17.74 -8.45 4.05
N GLU A 343 -18.82 -7.69 4.13
CA GLU A 343 -19.28 -6.98 5.31
C GLU A 343 -19.53 -7.93 6.49
N GLN A 344 -19.13 -7.49 7.68
CA GLN A 344 -19.35 -8.18 8.94
C GLN A 344 -20.48 -7.54 9.77
N ASN A 345 -20.91 -8.24 10.82
CA ASN A 345 -21.97 -7.79 11.71
C ASN A 345 -21.59 -6.55 12.50
N LYS A 346 -22.60 -5.76 12.89
CA LYS A 346 -22.38 -4.46 13.56
C LYS A 346 -22.11 -4.59 15.05
N PHE A 347 -22.23 -5.79 15.61
CA PHE A 347 -22.12 -6.04 17.04
C PHE A 347 -20.69 -6.41 17.45
N ASP A 348 -20.15 -7.51 16.94
CA ASP A 348 -18.83 -8.04 17.31
C ASP A 348 -17.86 -8.18 16.13
N ASP A 349 -18.19 -7.55 14.99
CA ASP A 349 -17.41 -7.59 13.74
C ASP A 349 -17.20 -9.03 13.19
N GLY A 350 -17.99 -10.00 13.66
CA GLY A 350 -18.02 -11.37 13.15
C GLY A 350 -18.92 -11.54 11.91
N PRO A 351 -18.93 -12.72 11.28
CA PRO A 351 -19.78 -12.97 10.13
C PRO A 351 -21.26 -13.00 10.53
N TYR A 352 -22.13 -12.47 9.66
CA TYR A 352 -23.57 -12.71 9.74
C TYR A 352 -23.86 -14.20 9.51
N ARG A 353 -24.84 -14.76 10.22
CA ARG A 353 -25.27 -16.17 10.07
C ARG A 353 -26.44 -16.32 9.11
N SER A 354 -27.35 -15.34 9.09
CA SER A 354 -28.58 -15.37 8.30
C SER A 354 -28.71 -14.18 7.35
N THR A 355 -28.28 -13.01 7.81
CA THR A 355 -28.18 -11.78 7.02
C THR A 355 -27.06 -11.93 5.99
N THR A 356 -27.29 -11.48 4.77
CA THR A 356 -26.24 -11.42 3.75
C THR A 356 -25.56 -10.05 3.85
N GLY A 357 -24.25 -10.03 4.03
CA GLY A 357 -23.47 -8.81 4.02
C GLY A 357 -23.20 -8.31 2.60
N ALA A 358 -22.99 -7.00 2.44
CA ALA A 358 -22.53 -6.42 1.20
C ALA A 358 -21.09 -6.81 0.87
N THR A 359 -20.73 -6.70 -0.40
CA THR A 359 -19.40 -7.08 -0.89
C THR A 359 -18.74 -5.95 -1.64
N ILE A 360 -17.44 -5.79 -1.41
CA ILE A 360 -16.57 -4.94 -2.22
C ILE A 360 -15.61 -5.83 -2.99
N GLN A 361 -15.60 -5.69 -4.31
CA GLN A 361 -14.80 -6.52 -5.21
C GLN A 361 -14.44 -5.76 -6.47
N TYR A 362 -13.46 -6.25 -7.21
CA TYR A 362 -13.09 -5.66 -8.49
C TYR A 362 -13.92 -6.21 -9.65
N CYS A 363 -14.47 -5.33 -10.46
CA CYS A 363 -15.17 -5.65 -11.69
C CYS A 363 -14.25 -5.46 -12.92
N PRO A 364 -13.93 -6.51 -13.69
CA PRO A 364 -13.14 -6.38 -14.91
C PRO A 364 -13.79 -5.57 -16.02
N GLU A 365 -15.13 -5.61 -16.17
CA GLU A 365 -15.85 -4.91 -17.24
C GLU A 365 -15.83 -3.39 -17.06
N GLU A 366 -15.86 -2.94 -15.81
CA GLU A 366 -15.81 -1.53 -15.41
C GLU A 366 -14.37 -1.06 -15.15
N GLU A 367 -13.41 -2.00 -15.13
CA GLU A 367 -12.03 -1.80 -14.68
C GLU A 367 -11.95 -1.11 -13.31
N ALA A 368 -12.90 -1.36 -12.42
CA ALA A 368 -13.09 -0.59 -11.19
C ALA A 368 -13.41 -1.47 -9.99
N TRP A 369 -13.08 -0.99 -8.79
CA TRP A 369 -13.60 -1.55 -7.55
C TRP A 369 -15.06 -1.16 -7.38
N ILE A 370 -15.89 -2.12 -7.03
CA ILE A 370 -17.33 -1.93 -6.89
C ILE A 370 -17.80 -2.37 -5.51
N PHE A 371 -18.73 -1.62 -4.94
CA PHE A 371 -19.56 -2.06 -3.82
C PHE A 371 -20.88 -2.58 -4.39
N THR A 372 -21.29 -3.77 -3.98
CA THR A 372 -22.50 -4.43 -4.46
C THR A 372 -23.12 -5.30 -3.38
N HIS A 373 -24.38 -5.67 -3.57
CA HIS A 373 -25.11 -6.58 -2.69
C HIS A 373 -25.99 -7.50 -3.54
N GLU A 374 -25.97 -8.80 -3.26
CA GLU A 374 -26.65 -9.81 -4.07
C GLU A 374 -28.16 -9.56 -4.22
N ARG A 375 -28.79 -9.08 -3.14
CA ARG A 375 -30.23 -8.84 -3.05
C ARG A 375 -30.69 -7.46 -3.50
N LEU A 376 -29.77 -6.54 -3.83
CA LEU A 376 -30.14 -5.17 -4.25
C LEU A 376 -30.11 -5.05 -5.78
N ARG A 377 -31.13 -4.38 -6.34
CA ARG A 377 -31.32 -4.24 -7.79
C ARG A 377 -31.65 -2.79 -8.15
N LYS A 378 -31.02 -2.28 -9.22
CA LYS A 378 -31.30 -0.94 -9.76
C LYS A 378 -32.64 -0.84 -10.48
N GLU A 379 -33.08 -1.93 -11.11
CA GLU A 379 -34.29 -1.99 -11.94
C GLU A 379 -35.06 -3.30 -11.69
N PHE A 380 -36.38 -3.23 -11.77
CA PHE A 380 -37.30 -4.38 -11.64
C PHE A 380 -37.22 -5.30 -12.88
N GLY A 381 -37.18 -6.62 -12.67
CA GLY A 381 -37.31 -7.62 -13.74
C GLY A 381 -36.15 -7.71 -14.75
N ARG A 382 -35.06 -6.96 -14.56
CA ARG A 382 -33.86 -7.06 -15.40
C ARG A 382 -32.86 -8.02 -14.77
N GLN A 383 -32.32 -8.94 -15.58
CA GLN A 383 -31.22 -9.80 -15.12
C GLN A 383 -30.04 -8.94 -14.69
N ASN A 384 -29.29 -9.42 -13.70
CA ASN A 384 -28.09 -8.75 -13.24
C ASN A 384 -27.14 -8.50 -14.40
N ALA A 385 -26.75 -7.24 -14.57
CA ALA A 385 -25.50 -6.94 -15.24
C ALA A 385 -24.39 -7.75 -14.58
N ALA A 386 -23.37 -8.15 -15.34
CA ALA A 386 -22.24 -8.90 -14.80
C ALA A 386 -21.54 -8.14 -13.65
N CYS A 387 -21.66 -6.81 -13.63
CA CYS A 387 -21.22 -5.96 -12.52
C CYS A 387 -22.37 -5.06 -12.00
N PRO A 388 -23.19 -5.55 -11.06
CA PRO A 388 -24.31 -4.80 -10.49
C PRO A 388 -23.82 -3.85 -9.38
N TRP A 389 -22.96 -2.90 -9.73
CA TRP A 389 -22.34 -1.98 -8.77
C TRP A 389 -23.36 -0.98 -8.22
N LEU A 390 -23.27 -0.65 -6.93
CA LEU A 390 -24.02 0.41 -6.26
C LEU A 390 -23.11 1.62 -5.96
N LEU A 391 -21.85 1.36 -5.59
CA LEU A 391 -20.76 2.32 -5.74
C LEU A 391 -19.67 1.74 -6.64
N ARG A 392 -18.94 2.60 -7.36
CA ARG A 392 -17.74 2.20 -8.10
C ARG A 392 -16.63 3.24 -8.01
N SER A 393 -15.39 2.78 -8.03
CA SER A 393 -14.21 3.63 -8.10
C SER A 393 -14.03 4.20 -9.50
N PRO A 394 -13.12 5.17 -9.67
CA PRO A 394 -12.52 5.42 -10.97
C PRO A 394 -11.87 4.15 -11.54
N PRO A 395 -11.75 4.01 -12.87
CA PRO A 395 -11.03 2.91 -13.49
C PRO A 395 -9.59 2.83 -12.96
N THR A 396 -9.18 1.66 -12.50
CA THR A 396 -7.90 1.44 -11.84
C THR A 396 -7.36 0.05 -12.11
N THR A 397 -6.04 -0.07 -12.11
CA THR A 397 -5.36 -1.38 -12.20
C THR A 397 -4.85 -1.87 -10.84
N SER A 398 -5.04 -1.08 -9.76
CA SER A 398 -4.52 -1.43 -8.44
C SER A 398 -5.16 -2.70 -7.86
N TYR A 399 -4.30 -3.56 -7.32
CA TYR A 399 -4.65 -4.82 -6.66
C TYR A 399 -5.12 -4.63 -5.23
N ASP A 400 -4.93 -3.43 -4.68
CA ASP A 400 -5.33 -3.07 -3.34
C ASP A 400 -6.42 -2.00 -3.40
N LEU A 401 -7.48 -2.21 -2.62
CA LEU A 401 -8.54 -1.22 -2.45
C LEU A 401 -8.04 0.03 -1.71
N LEU A 402 -7.05 -0.11 -0.82
CA LEU A 402 -6.51 0.98 0.00
C LEU A 402 -5.72 2.01 -0.83
N GLU A 403 -5.22 1.62 -2.00
CA GLU A 403 -4.51 2.51 -2.93
C GLU A 403 -5.45 3.33 -3.83
N VAL A 404 -6.76 3.01 -3.83
CA VAL A 404 -7.73 3.61 -4.76
C VAL A 404 -8.21 4.94 -4.22
N LEU A 405 -7.64 6.02 -4.76
CA LEU A 405 -7.96 7.38 -4.36
C LEU A 405 -9.33 7.87 -4.88
N GLY A 406 -9.85 8.88 -4.19
CA GLY A 406 -11.21 9.40 -4.32
C GLY A 406 -11.57 9.96 -5.70
N ASP A 407 -12.80 9.67 -6.09
CA ASP A 407 -13.69 10.29 -7.10
C ASP A 407 -14.74 9.22 -7.44
N TRP A 408 -15.31 8.59 -6.40
CA TRP A 408 -16.19 7.45 -6.57
C TRP A 408 -17.54 7.91 -7.14
N SER A 409 -18.17 7.01 -7.88
CA SER A 409 -19.54 7.15 -8.34
C SER A 409 -20.47 6.35 -7.44
N VAL A 410 -21.55 6.97 -6.97
CA VAL A 410 -22.63 6.33 -6.20
C VAL A 410 -23.92 6.31 -7.01
N TRP A 411 -24.71 5.27 -6.86
CA TRP A 411 -26.05 5.18 -7.43
C TRP A 411 -27.11 5.63 -6.43
N THR A 412 -27.83 6.70 -6.73
CA THR A 412 -28.95 7.22 -5.90
C THR A 412 -30.26 7.25 -6.70
N GLY A 413 -30.43 6.34 -7.66
CA GLY A 413 -31.41 6.44 -8.74
C GLY A 413 -30.89 7.20 -9.97
N VAL A 414 -29.84 8.01 -9.77
CA VAL A 414 -28.98 8.59 -10.80
C VAL A 414 -27.52 8.39 -10.39
N ILE A 415 -26.59 8.52 -11.33
CA ILE A 415 -25.16 8.44 -11.03
C ILE A 415 -24.71 9.79 -10.47
N LYS A 416 -24.23 9.80 -9.23
CA LYS A 416 -23.57 10.95 -8.60
C LYS A 416 -22.08 10.67 -8.50
N ASN A 417 -21.25 11.59 -9.01
CA ASN A 417 -19.79 11.48 -9.01
C ASN A 417 -19.16 12.35 -7.92
N GLY A 418 -17.87 12.12 -7.64
CA GLY A 418 -17.09 12.94 -6.70
C GLY A 418 -17.36 12.57 -5.23
N VAL A 419 -17.78 11.33 -4.98
CA VAL A 419 -17.98 10.81 -3.64
C VAL A 419 -16.66 10.29 -3.08
N THR A 420 -16.43 10.55 -1.79
CA THR A 420 -15.29 10.02 -1.06
C THR A 420 -15.70 8.81 -0.24
N ILE A 421 -14.92 7.73 -0.38
CA ILE A 421 -14.98 6.56 0.49
C ILE A 421 -13.67 6.54 1.28
N HIS A 422 -13.76 6.23 2.57
CA HIS A 422 -12.57 5.98 3.39
C HIS A 422 -12.45 4.48 3.65
N SER A 423 -11.25 3.95 3.44
CA SER A 423 -10.90 2.56 3.67
C SER A 423 -9.59 2.51 4.45
N ASN A 424 -9.59 1.79 5.57
CA ASN A 424 -8.42 1.61 6.41
C ASN A 424 -8.17 0.12 6.65
N CYS A 425 -6.91 -0.29 6.68
CA CYS A 425 -6.53 -1.64 7.12
C CYS A 425 -6.76 -1.79 8.62
N ASN A 426 -7.31 -2.93 9.04
CA ASN A 426 -7.55 -3.21 10.46
C ASN A 426 -6.36 -3.87 11.15
N GLU A 427 -5.32 -4.24 10.39
CA GLU A 427 -4.09 -4.80 10.93
C GLU A 427 -3.25 -3.70 11.60
N CYS A 428 -2.63 -4.03 12.74
CA CYS A 428 -1.74 -3.13 13.48
C CYS A 428 -0.29 -3.62 13.45
N ASP A 429 0.64 -2.68 13.47
CA ASP A 429 2.09 -2.96 13.64
C ASP A 429 2.61 -2.43 14.98
N SER A 430 1.93 -1.44 15.54
CA SER A 430 2.37 -0.66 16.68
C SER A 430 1.21 -0.22 17.57
N GLU A 431 1.51 0.22 18.80
CA GLU A 431 0.48 0.75 19.71
C GLU A 431 -0.19 2.03 19.18
N SER A 432 0.48 2.79 18.30
CA SER A 432 -0.13 3.97 17.67
C SER A 432 -1.31 3.61 16.78
N ASP A 433 -1.28 2.43 16.13
CA ASP A 433 -2.37 1.96 15.28
C ASP A 433 -3.62 1.58 16.10
N CYS A 434 -3.41 1.33 17.40
CA CYS A 434 -4.44 1.10 18.41
C CYS A 434 -4.75 2.36 19.24
N ASN A 435 -4.49 3.56 18.68
CA ASN A 435 -4.69 4.86 19.32
C ASN A 435 -3.99 5.04 20.68
N PHE A 436 -2.91 4.29 20.96
CA PHE A 436 -2.25 4.19 22.27
C PHE A 436 -3.19 3.74 23.42
N HIS A 437 -4.38 3.27 23.08
CA HIS A 437 -5.42 2.80 23.98
C HIS A 437 -5.52 1.27 24.02
N GLY A 438 -4.60 0.58 23.33
CA GLY A 438 -4.49 -0.87 23.29
C GLY A 438 -3.06 -1.31 22.99
N THR A 439 -2.84 -2.62 23.04
CA THR A 439 -1.62 -3.28 22.59
C THR A 439 -1.89 -4.02 21.30
N CYS A 440 -0.97 -3.90 20.34
CA CYS A 440 -1.04 -4.70 19.11
C CYS A 440 -0.45 -6.09 19.37
N THR A 441 -1.24 -7.15 19.19
CA THR A 441 -0.76 -8.54 19.24
C THR A 441 -1.33 -9.32 18.07
N ASP A 442 -0.48 -10.05 17.35
CA ASP A 442 -0.85 -10.83 16.16
C ASP A 442 -1.62 -10.03 15.10
N GLY A 443 -1.22 -8.78 14.88
CA GLY A 443 -1.85 -7.88 13.90
C GLY A 443 -3.21 -7.33 14.35
N ALA A 444 -3.70 -7.65 15.55
CA ALA A 444 -4.97 -7.15 16.08
C ALA A 444 -4.78 -6.24 17.31
N CYS A 445 -5.62 -5.22 17.41
CA CYS A 445 -5.63 -4.32 18.56
C CYS A 445 -6.41 -4.91 19.73
N HIS A 446 -5.72 -5.11 20.86
CA HIS A 446 -6.34 -5.48 22.12
C HIS A 446 -6.43 -4.26 23.03
N CYS A 447 -7.65 -3.76 23.23
CA CYS A 447 -7.90 -2.54 23.99
C CYS A 447 -7.57 -2.72 25.48
N LYS A 448 -6.99 -1.67 26.08
CA LYS A 448 -6.62 -1.66 27.50
C LYS A 448 -7.83 -1.93 28.38
N THR A 449 -7.66 -2.84 29.32
CA THR A 449 -8.59 -3.13 30.41
C THR A 449 -8.13 -2.43 31.70
N LYS A 450 -8.98 -2.36 32.71
CA LYS A 450 -8.58 -1.85 34.04
C LYS A 450 -7.62 -2.83 34.74
N GLU A 451 -6.72 -2.30 35.58
CA GLU A 451 -5.73 -3.08 36.34
C GLU A 451 -6.37 -4.15 37.28
N ASP A 452 -7.63 -3.96 37.69
CA ASP A 452 -8.36 -4.84 38.63
C ASP A 452 -9.55 -5.62 38.00
N GLY A 453 -9.70 -5.69 36.67
CA GLY A 453 -10.86 -6.39 36.08
C GLY A 453 -10.85 -6.64 34.56
N GLU A 454 -11.80 -7.45 34.08
CA GLU A 454 -12.01 -7.81 32.65
C GLU A 454 -12.62 -6.68 31.80
N ASP A 455 -12.98 -5.54 32.38
CA ASP A 455 -13.70 -4.48 31.68
C ASP A 455 -12.76 -3.62 30.81
N SER A 456 -13.05 -3.56 29.50
CA SER A 456 -12.31 -2.74 28.55
C SER A 456 -12.64 -1.25 28.74
N LEU A 457 -11.60 -0.39 28.73
CA LEU A 457 -11.75 1.07 28.81
C LEU A 457 -12.11 1.70 27.45
N PHE A 458 -11.83 0.97 26.38
CA PHE A 458 -12.03 1.41 25.00
C PHE A 458 -12.66 0.30 24.15
N THR A 459 -13.34 0.70 23.09
CA THR A 459 -14.00 -0.16 22.11
C THR A 459 -13.70 0.29 20.67
N GLY A 460 -14.15 -0.53 19.72
CA GLY A 460 -13.86 -0.35 18.29
C GLY A 460 -12.60 -1.11 17.86
N THR A 461 -12.48 -1.36 16.57
CA THR A 461 -11.43 -2.18 15.96
C THR A 461 -10.01 -1.66 16.23
N HIS A 462 -9.84 -0.35 16.41
CA HIS A 462 -8.57 0.31 16.72
C HIS A 462 -8.56 0.94 18.13
N CYS A 463 -9.46 0.52 19.03
CA CYS A 463 -9.59 1.10 20.38
C CYS A 463 -9.86 2.63 20.38
N GLN A 464 -10.55 3.10 19.33
CA GLN A 464 -10.78 4.52 19.09
C GLN A 464 -11.94 5.11 19.90
N HIS A 465 -12.81 4.27 20.47
CA HIS A 465 -13.98 4.72 21.20
C HIS A 465 -13.76 4.58 22.71
N PRO A 466 -13.87 5.64 23.51
CA PRO A 466 -13.88 5.52 24.96
C PRO A 466 -15.13 4.80 25.45
N LEU A 467 -15.07 4.29 26.68
CA LEU A 467 -16.21 3.65 27.33
C LEU A 467 -17.44 4.59 27.35
N PRO A 468 -18.62 4.14 26.87
CA PRO A 468 -19.81 4.97 26.74
C PRO A 468 -20.39 5.33 28.11
N CYS A 469 -21.00 6.50 28.23
CA CYS A 469 -21.68 6.94 29.46
C CYS A 469 -22.71 5.90 29.93
N SER A 470 -22.83 5.65 31.24
CA SER A 470 -23.79 4.65 31.72
C SER A 470 -25.24 5.15 31.69
N LYS A 471 -25.44 6.45 31.89
CA LYS A 471 -26.78 7.05 31.89
C LYS A 471 -26.78 8.44 31.25
N LEU A 472 -27.61 8.61 30.23
CA LEU A 472 -27.85 9.87 29.55
C LEU A 472 -29.11 10.54 30.08
N ARG A 473 -29.14 11.87 30.01
CA ARG A 473 -30.34 12.69 30.19
C ARG A 473 -30.52 13.58 28.96
N GLY A 474 -31.70 13.55 28.36
CA GLY A 474 -32.09 14.47 27.30
C GLY A 474 -32.61 15.79 27.89
N ASN A 475 -32.56 16.86 27.10
CA ASN A 475 -33.04 18.19 27.53
C ASN A 475 -34.53 18.21 27.91
N SER A 476 -35.34 17.29 27.39
CA SER A 476 -36.75 17.15 27.78
C SER A 476 -36.95 16.39 29.10
N GLY A 477 -35.86 15.98 29.76
CA GLY A 477 -35.87 15.22 31.01
C GLY A 477 -36.02 13.71 30.83
N ASP A 478 -36.01 13.21 29.59
CA ASP A 478 -35.92 11.79 29.28
C ASP A 478 -34.56 11.22 29.69
N THR A 479 -34.55 9.97 30.13
CA THR A 479 -33.36 9.30 30.62
C THR A 479 -33.16 7.98 29.90
N TRP A 480 -31.91 7.68 29.58
CA TRP A 480 -31.52 6.49 28.82
C TRP A 480 -30.36 5.80 29.51
N ASN A 481 -30.48 4.49 29.72
CA ASN A 481 -29.46 3.67 30.36
C ASN A 481 -28.69 2.87 29.31
N LEU A 482 -27.38 2.75 29.44
CA LEU A 482 -26.58 1.86 28.63
C LEU A 482 -27.12 0.42 28.76
N LEU A 483 -27.38 -0.23 27.63
CA LEU A 483 -27.98 -1.56 27.63
C LEU A 483 -26.89 -2.61 27.87
N MET A 484 -26.86 -3.14 29.10
CA MET A 484 -25.94 -4.20 29.52
C MET A 484 -26.45 -5.58 29.07
N LEU A 485 -25.60 -6.39 28.45
CA LEU A 485 -25.88 -7.80 28.13
C LEU A 485 -25.53 -8.73 29.29
N ASP A 486 -24.49 -8.36 30.06
CA ASP A 486 -24.16 -8.93 31.37
C ASP A 486 -23.43 -7.88 32.22
N ASN A 487 -22.79 -8.29 33.33
CA ASN A 487 -22.11 -7.37 34.24
C ASN A 487 -20.91 -6.64 33.61
N HIS A 488 -20.33 -7.16 32.53
CA HIS A 488 -19.06 -6.71 31.96
C HIS A 488 -19.16 -6.31 30.48
N THR A 489 -20.24 -6.71 29.80
CA THR A 489 -20.46 -6.48 28.37
C THR A 489 -21.75 -5.71 28.17
N PHE A 490 -21.66 -4.64 27.39
CA PHE A 490 -22.81 -3.88 26.94
C PHE A 490 -23.07 -4.13 25.46
N TRP A 491 -24.32 -3.92 25.05
CA TRP A 491 -24.69 -4.00 23.66
C TRP A 491 -24.06 -2.83 22.90
N LYS A 492 -23.32 -3.15 21.84
CA LYS A 492 -22.68 -2.19 20.95
C LYS A 492 -23.13 -2.34 19.49
N THR A 493 -23.12 -1.24 18.76
CA THR A 493 -23.31 -1.18 17.30
C THR A 493 -22.20 -0.31 16.71
N TYR A 494 -21.47 -0.78 15.70
CA TYR A 494 -20.30 -0.10 15.13
C TYR A 494 -19.28 0.32 16.21
N GLY A 495 -19.06 -0.55 17.20
CA GLY A 495 -18.17 -0.29 18.33
C GLY A 495 -18.66 0.73 19.36
N ARG A 496 -19.89 1.24 19.27
CA ARG A 496 -20.48 2.25 20.17
C ARG A 496 -21.62 1.67 21.00
N GLY A 497 -21.80 2.13 22.23
CA GLY A 497 -22.84 1.62 23.13
C GLY A 497 -24.26 1.93 22.67
N VAL A 498 -25.17 0.97 22.86
CA VAL A 498 -26.61 1.10 22.65
C VAL A 498 -27.29 1.47 23.97
N TYR A 499 -28.22 2.43 23.93
CA TYR A 499 -28.94 2.87 25.12
C TYR A 499 -30.41 2.48 25.05
N ARG A 500 -30.96 2.09 26.20
CA ARG A 500 -32.38 1.81 26.41
C ARG A 500 -33.05 3.00 27.07
N TYR A 501 -34.22 3.38 26.60
CA TYR A 501 -35.05 4.36 27.31
C TYR A 501 -35.49 3.84 28.68
N ASP A 502 -35.36 4.68 29.71
CA ASP A 502 -35.69 4.37 31.10
C ASP A 502 -36.98 5.06 31.53
N SER A 503 -37.00 6.40 31.54
CA SER A 503 -38.16 7.20 31.96
C SER A 503 -38.01 8.68 31.57
N GLY A 504 -39.11 9.43 31.64
CA GLY A 504 -39.13 10.90 31.52
C GLY A 504 -39.41 11.43 30.10
N GLY A 505 -39.44 12.74 29.93
CA GLY A 505 -39.81 13.37 28.66
C GLY A 505 -41.28 13.20 28.28
N ASN A 506 -41.64 13.66 27.09
CA ASN A 506 -43.02 13.59 26.56
C ASN A 506 -43.25 12.32 25.72
N PHE A 507 -42.65 11.21 26.13
CA PHE A 507 -42.56 9.98 25.35
C PHE A 507 -43.54 8.94 25.89
N THR A 508 -44.57 8.59 25.12
CA THR A 508 -45.51 7.52 25.46
C THR A 508 -45.04 6.22 24.83
N VAL A 509 -44.52 5.31 25.65
CA VAL A 509 -44.03 3.99 25.22
C VAL A 509 -45.10 2.95 25.50
N SER A 510 -45.48 2.15 24.49
CA SER A 510 -46.28 0.95 24.72
C SER A 510 -45.50 -0.05 25.57
N SER A 511 -46.16 -0.75 26.48
CA SER A 511 -45.49 -1.73 27.36
C SER A 511 -44.81 -2.90 26.62
N SER A 512 -45.10 -3.10 25.33
CA SER A 512 -44.53 -4.14 24.48
C SER A 512 -43.21 -3.76 23.80
N ASP A 513 -42.92 -2.46 23.69
CA ASP A 513 -41.89 -1.97 22.78
C ASP A 513 -40.67 -1.50 23.57
N LEU A 514 -39.48 -1.69 23.00
CA LEU A 514 -38.23 -1.26 23.60
C LEU A 514 -37.67 -0.09 22.79
N PRO A 515 -37.76 1.14 23.30
CA PRO A 515 -37.11 2.27 22.65
C PRO A 515 -35.62 2.17 22.91
N VAL A 516 -34.85 2.11 21.82
CA VAL A 516 -33.40 2.06 21.84
C VAL A 516 -32.81 3.23 21.08
N LEU A 517 -31.67 3.71 21.57
CA LEU A 517 -30.83 4.67 20.90
C LEU A 517 -29.54 3.95 20.48
N LEU A 518 -29.36 3.77 19.17
CA LEU A 518 -28.24 3.05 18.57
C LEU A 518 -27.55 3.89 17.49
N TYR A 519 -26.34 3.51 17.11
CA TYR A 519 -25.61 4.18 16.04
C TYR A 519 -25.81 3.41 14.73
N SER A 520 -26.26 4.10 13.67
CA SER A 520 -26.64 3.48 12.39
C SER A 520 -25.52 3.47 11.34
N GLY A 521 -24.33 3.97 11.66
CA GLY A 521 -23.17 3.99 10.77
C GLY A 521 -22.65 5.40 10.45
N SER A 522 -23.54 6.40 10.44
CA SER A 522 -23.19 7.83 10.33
C SER A 522 -23.86 8.71 11.39
N ARG A 523 -24.91 8.21 12.07
CA ARG A 523 -25.80 8.99 12.95
C ARG A 523 -26.26 8.13 14.12
N TRP A 524 -26.78 8.79 15.15
CA TRP A 524 -27.57 8.14 16.19
C TRP A 524 -29.04 8.11 15.78
N LEU A 525 -29.68 6.98 16.05
CA LEU A 525 -31.07 6.70 15.70
C LEU A 525 -31.82 6.22 16.94
N ALA A 526 -32.93 6.87 17.26
CA ALA A 526 -33.90 6.40 18.25
C ALA A 526 -34.99 5.59 17.55
N ALA A 527 -34.97 4.28 17.77
CA ALA A 527 -35.86 3.31 17.13
C ALA A 527 -36.60 2.46 18.18
N PHE A 528 -37.78 1.95 17.83
CA PHE A 528 -38.47 0.95 18.61
C PHE A 528 -38.13 -0.46 18.12
N LEU A 529 -37.89 -1.36 19.07
CA LEU A 529 -37.77 -2.79 18.80
C LEU A 529 -39.02 -3.51 19.32
N ASP A 530 -39.79 -4.09 18.40
CA ASP A 530 -41.05 -4.77 18.68
C ASP A 530 -40.89 -6.03 19.54
N ASN A 531 -41.91 -6.30 20.37
CA ASN A 531 -42.09 -7.57 21.14
C ASN A 531 -40.90 -7.98 22.02
N SER A 532 -40.08 -7.02 22.40
CA SER A 532 -38.72 -7.23 22.90
C SER A 532 -38.63 -7.47 24.42
N GLY A 533 -39.71 -7.19 25.16
CA GLY A 533 -39.71 -7.22 26.63
C GLY A 533 -39.50 -8.59 27.29
N ASN A 534 -39.67 -9.70 26.56
CA ASN A 534 -39.64 -11.07 27.12
C ASN A 534 -38.55 -11.99 26.54
N TYR A 535 -37.63 -11.48 25.74
CA TYR A 535 -36.62 -12.34 25.11
C TYR A 535 -35.47 -12.72 26.05
N SER A 536 -34.95 -13.93 25.86
CA SER A 536 -33.77 -14.41 26.59
C SER A 536 -32.50 -13.67 26.18
N ARG A 537 -31.46 -13.74 27.02
CA ARG A 537 -30.12 -13.19 26.71
C ARG A 537 -29.59 -13.70 25.37
N ASP A 538 -29.69 -15.00 25.12
CA ASP A 538 -29.17 -15.61 23.90
C ASP A 538 -29.92 -15.11 22.66
N HIS A 539 -31.21 -14.84 22.79
CA HIS A 539 -31.98 -14.23 21.72
C HIS A 539 -31.44 -12.83 21.40
N TRP A 540 -31.17 -12.00 22.39
CA TRP A 540 -30.60 -10.66 22.18
C TRP A 540 -29.22 -10.68 21.54
N ILE A 541 -28.34 -11.59 21.96
CA ILE A 541 -27.01 -11.72 21.34
C ILE A 541 -27.14 -12.16 19.88
N ASN A 542 -28.02 -13.12 19.59
CA ASN A 542 -28.24 -13.56 18.21
C ASN A 542 -28.90 -12.47 17.37
N PHE A 543 -29.88 -11.75 17.91
CA PHE A 543 -30.49 -10.59 17.26
C PHE A 543 -29.43 -9.53 16.96
N SER A 544 -28.59 -9.18 17.93
CA SER A 544 -27.52 -8.18 17.76
C SER A 544 -26.53 -8.54 16.67
N ARG A 545 -26.22 -9.84 16.49
CA ARG A 545 -25.33 -10.34 15.44
C ARG A 545 -25.97 -10.34 14.05
N GLU A 546 -27.29 -10.30 13.95
CA GLU A 546 -28.01 -10.24 12.68
C GLU A 546 -28.52 -8.84 12.37
N LEU A 547 -28.57 -7.95 13.38
CA LEU A 547 -29.04 -6.57 13.29
C LEU A 547 -28.24 -5.78 12.25
N HIS A 548 -28.97 -5.19 11.32
CA HIS A 548 -28.47 -4.32 10.28
C HIS A 548 -29.51 -3.24 9.95
N PRO A 549 -29.18 -1.93 10.07
CA PRO A 549 -30.16 -0.85 9.95
C PRO A 549 -31.03 -0.87 8.68
N PHE A 550 -30.48 -1.36 7.57
CA PHE A 550 -31.24 -1.55 6.33
C PHE A 550 -32.23 -2.73 6.39
N TRP A 551 -31.82 -3.90 6.89
CA TRP A 551 -32.62 -5.13 6.82
C TRP A 551 -33.72 -5.17 7.88
N ASP A 552 -33.45 -4.60 9.04
CA ASP A 552 -34.43 -4.47 10.13
C ASP A 552 -35.35 -3.26 9.96
N GLU A 553 -35.30 -2.62 8.78
CA GLU A 553 -36.11 -1.46 8.40
C GLU A 553 -36.19 -0.37 9.49
N LEU A 554 -35.09 -0.17 10.25
CA LEU A 554 -35.08 0.67 11.46
C LEU A 554 -35.59 2.10 11.22
N TYR A 555 -35.60 2.54 9.97
CA TYR A 555 -35.98 3.86 9.52
C TYR A 555 -37.46 4.01 9.09
N LYS A 556 -38.29 2.94 9.09
CA LYS A 556 -39.74 3.03 8.82
C LYS A 556 -40.55 2.97 10.09
N GLU A 557 -41.67 3.71 10.13
CA GLU A 557 -42.80 3.80 11.11
C GLU A 557 -42.45 3.90 12.62
N ASP A 558 -41.36 3.27 13.05
CA ASP A 558 -40.87 3.05 14.41
C ASP A 558 -39.63 3.91 14.75
N SER A 559 -39.17 4.75 13.82
CA SER A 559 -38.08 5.70 14.03
C SER A 559 -38.62 7.05 14.50
N HIS A 560 -38.22 7.50 15.70
CA HIS A 560 -38.80 8.70 16.32
C HIS A 560 -37.86 9.91 16.32
N ALA A 561 -36.55 9.67 16.34
CA ALA A 561 -35.58 10.74 16.29
C ALA A 561 -34.27 10.28 15.64
N VAL A 562 -33.60 11.22 14.98
CA VAL A 562 -32.30 11.01 14.33
C VAL A 562 -31.37 12.16 14.67
N SER A 563 -30.07 11.89 14.75
CA SER A 563 -29.07 12.92 14.96
C SER A 563 -28.55 13.53 13.66
N ASN A 564 -27.84 14.66 13.79
CA ASN A 564 -26.88 15.08 12.76
C ASN A 564 -25.82 13.98 12.51
N PRO A 565 -25.22 13.89 11.30
CA PRO A 565 -24.10 13.01 11.06
C PRO A 565 -22.97 13.29 12.06
N THR A 566 -22.39 12.24 12.62
CA THR A 566 -21.36 12.35 13.64
C THR A 566 -20.51 11.10 13.66
N THR A 567 -19.22 11.24 13.94
CA THR A 567 -18.30 10.13 14.19
C THR A 567 -18.06 9.91 15.69
N ARG A 568 -18.71 10.68 16.56
CA ARG A 568 -18.53 10.61 18.02
C ARG A 568 -18.93 9.24 18.57
N SER A 569 -18.25 8.83 19.64
CA SER A 569 -18.48 7.56 20.36
C SER A 569 -19.79 7.50 21.14
N ASP A 570 -20.33 8.67 21.47
CA ASP A 570 -21.54 8.88 22.27
C ASP A 570 -22.44 9.95 21.62
N PRO A 571 -23.74 9.99 21.97
CA PRO A 571 -24.68 10.98 21.46
C PRO A 571 -24.58 12.34 22.17
N ILE A 572 -23.63 12.52 23.10
CA ILE A 572 -23.52 13.72 23.93
C ILE A 572 -23.01 14.88 23.08
N GLY A 573 -23.65 16.04 23.20
CA GLY A 573 -23.30 17.22 22.41
C GLY A 573 -23.63 17.08 20.92
N VAL A 574 -24.45 16.11 20.54
CA VAL A 574 -24.96 15.94 19.16
C VAL A 574 -26.38 16.44 19.10
N ASP A 575 -26.72 17.21 18.07
CA ASP A 575 -28.09 17.67 17.85
C ASP A 575 -28.97 16.53 17.35
N PHE A 576 -30.17 16.45 17.91
CA PHE A 576 -31.20 15.49 17.53
C PHE A 576 -32.43 16.19 16.96
N PHE A 577 -33.09 15.49 16.06
CA PHE A 577 -34.30 15.92 15.40
C PHE A 577 -35.35 14.85 15.57
N GLN A 578 -36.54 15.24 16.02
CA GLN A 578 -37.72 14.40 15.95
C GLN A 578 -38.13 14.24 14.49
N ILE A 579 -38.45 13.02 14.11
CA ILE A 579 -39.00 12.74 12.78
C ILE A 579 -40.50 13.04 12.85
N GLY A 580 -40.91 14.08 12.13
CA GLY A 580 -42.27 14.56 12.01
C GLY A 580 -43.00 13.87 10.86
N ARG A 581 -43.59 14.66 9.97
CA ARG A 581 -44.36 14.12 8.83
C ARG A 581 -43.44 13.45 7.82
N VAL A 582 -43.83 12.28 7.35
CA VAL A 582 -43.19 11.57 6.26
C VAL A 582 -43.97 11.83 4.96
N GLY A 583 -43.25 11.92 3.84
CA GLY A 583 -43.84 12.06 2.51
C GLY A 583 -42.87 12.68 1.52
N GLU A 584 -43.21 12.67 0.23
CA GLU A 584 -42.36 13.17 -0.86
C GLU A 584 -41.86 14.61 -0.65
N LYS A 585 -42.60 15.41 0.12
CA LYS A 585 -42.22 16.80 0.44
C LYS A 585 -41.03 16.92 1.40
N TYR A 586 -40.82 15.94 2.28
CA TYR A 586 -39.91 16.07 3.42
C TYR A 586 -38.58 15.30 3.24
N GLY A 587 -38.38 14.68 2.08
CA GLY A 587 -37.19 13.88 1.79
C GLY A 587 -37.18 12.53 2.50
N PRO A 588 -36.08 11.78 2.41
CA PRO A 588 -36.04 10.39 2.84
C PRO A 588 -36.10 10.29 4.37
N LEU A 589 -35.57 11.28 5.09
CA LEU A 589 -35.53 11.35 6.55
C LEU A 589 -36.81 11.96 7.19
N GLY A 590 -37.82 12.30 6.38
CA GLY A 590 -39.03 12.98 6.85
C GLY A 590 -38.76 14.40 7.35
N GLU A 591 -39.80 15.02 7.92
CA GLU A 591 -39.71 16.37 8.48
C GLU A 591 -38.86 16.36 9.74
N LEU A 592 -37.66 16.95 9.69
CA LEU A 592 -36.77 16.99 10.86
C LEU A 592 -37.08 18.21 11.74
N ILE A 593 -37.69 17.96 12.89
CA ILE A 593 -38.04 18.98 13.88
C ILE A 593 -36.95 18.98 14.97
N PRO A 594 -36.18 20.07 15.16
CA PRO A 594 -35.13 20.11 16.17
C PRO A 594 -35.69 19.80 17.57
N LEU A 595 -35.05 18.88 18.29
CA LEU A 595 -35.36 18.61 19.71
C LEU A 595 -34.79 19.68 20.65
N GLN A 596 -34.04 20.64 20.12
CA GLN A 596 -33.45 21.74 20.86
C GLN A 596 -33.49 23.04 20.05
N ASP A 597 -33.76 24.15 20.73
CA ASP A 597 -33.69 25.50 20.18
C ASP A 597 -32.87 26.41 21.12
N PRO A 598 -31.75 27.02 20.66
CA PRO A 598 -31.16 26.89 19.33
C PRO A 598 -30.42 25.54 19.15
N PRO A 599 -30.28 25.05 17.90
CA PRO A 599 -29.43 23.91 17.59
C PRO A 599 -27.95 24.24 17.86
N GLY A 600 -27.14 23.21 18.17
CA GLY A 600 -25.69 23.30 18.26
C GLY A 600 -25.09 23.06 19.64
N SER A 601 -25.91 22.86 20.68
CA SER A 601 -25.41 22.47 22.02
C SER A 601 -25.64 21.00 22.36
N GLY A 602 -26.33 20.28 21.48
CA GLY A 602 -26.65 18.87 21.64
C GLY A 602 -27.80 18.58 22.59
N TYR A 603 -28.45 17.44 22.35
CA TYR A 603 -29.65 17.06 23.09
C TYR A 603 -29.38 16.31 24.40
N PHE A 604 -28.32 15.48 24.43
CA PHE A 604 -28.01 14.61 25.55
C PHE A 604 -26.81 15.10 26.38
N GLU A 605 -26.93 14.95 27.71
CA GLU A 605 -25.84 15.08 28.68
C GLU A 605 -25.57 13.74 29.40
N CYS A 606 -24.33 13.52 29.86
CA CYS A 606 -23.99 12.37 30.69
C CYS A 606 -24.26 12.68 32.17
N ILE A 607 -25.14 11.91 32.81
CA ILE A 607 -25.48 12.11 34.22
C ILE A 607 -24.85 11.06 35.14
N VAL A 608 -24.43 9.92 34.60
CA VAL A 608 -23.64 8.91 35.33
C VAL A 608 -22.46 8.46 34.47
N PRO A 609 -21.24 8.92 34.78
CA PRO A 609 -20.03 8.42 34.14
C PRO A 609 -19.84 6.92 34.42
N SER A 610 -19.29 6.21 33.44
CA SER A 610 -19.12 4.75 33.45
C SER A 610 -18.19 4.28 34.57
N LEU A 611 -17.25 5.13 35.01
CA LEU A 611 -16.35 4.87 36.13
C LEU A 611 -17.07 4.76 37.49
N THR A 612 -18.27 5.33 37.62
CA THR A 612 -19.02 5.39 38.89
C THR A 612 -19.98 4.21 39.10
N PHE A 613 -20.43 3.54 38.03
CA PHE A 613 -21.46 2.49 38.12
C PHE A 613 -20.89 1.17 38.66
N MET A 614 -19.64 0.82 38.30
CA MET A 614 -19.02 -0.44 38.74
C MET A 614 -18.49 -0.42 40.18
N ASN A 615 -18.25 0.75 40.78
CA ASN A 615 -17.80 0.83 42.19
C ASN A 615 -18.93 0.55 43.21
N ARG A 616 -20.19 0.42 42.75
CA ARG A 616 -21.34 0.13 43.63
C ARG A 616 -21.67 -1.36 43.74
N SER A 617 -21.15 -2.24 42.88
CA SER A 617 -21.40 -3.70 42.98
C SER A 617 -20.47 -4.41 43.99
N GLY A 618 -19.47 -3.72 44.55
CA GLY A 618 -18.55 -4.26 45.56
C GLY A 618 -18.93 -4.01 47.03
N ARG A 619 -20.12 -3.47 47.30
CA ARG A 619 -20.64 -3.32 48.68
C ARG A 619 -22.13 -3.67 48.73
N SER A 620 -22.39 -4.97 48.84
CA SER A 620 -23.61 -5.51 49.46
C SER A 620 -23.19 -6.57 50.46
#